data_AF-A0A967GPE3-F1
#
_entry.id   AF-A0A967GPE3-F1
#
_cell.length_a   1.000
_cell.length_b   1.000
_cell.length_c   1.000
_cell.angle_alpha   90.00
_cell.angle_beta   90.00
_cell.angle_gamma   90.00
#
_symmetry.space_group_name_H-M   'P 1'
#
loop_
_entity.id
_entity.type
_entity.pdbx_description
1 polymer ?
#
loop_
_entity_poly.entity_id
_entity_poly.type
_entity_poly.pdbx_seq_one_letter_code
_entity_poly.pdbx_strand_id
1 'polypeptide(L)'
;IVRRLTAVEGLGSCTLVATDKTGTLTANELTVREIRLANHSRFEITGQGFIPEGEVRRDRETITPEPGDAFEAWIRTAILCNEAELHH
;
A
#
# COMPACT_ATOMS: atom_id res chain seq x y z
N ILE A 1 23.69 8.90 10.24
CA ILE A 1 24.46 9.93 10.98
C ILE A 1 24.94 9.34 12.29
N VAL A 2 26.26 9.23 12.50
CA VAL A 2 26.83 8.75 13.78
C VAL A 2 27.01 9.95 14.70
N ARG A 3 26.39 9.91 15.89
CA ARG A 3 26.44 11.02 16.85
C ARG A 3 27.54 10.87 17.92
N ARG A 4 28.10 9.67 18.11
CA ARG A 4 29.17 9.36 19.09
C ARG A 4 30.06 8.24 18.55
N LEU A 5 31.38 8.38 18.69
CA LEU A 5 32.35 7.40 18.18
C LEU A 5 32.23 6.02 18.86
N THR A 6 31.91 5.97 20.15
CA THR A 6 31.70 4.71 20.90
C THR A 6 30.52 3.87 20.38
N ALA A 7 29.56 4.48 19.68
CA ALA A 7 28.44 3.75 19.07
C ALA A 7 28.88 2.90 17.86
N VAL A 8 30.02 3.21 17.24
CA VAL A 8 30.55 2.48 16.09
C VAL A 8 31.04 1.09 16.49
N GLU A 9 31.82 1.00 17.58
CA GLU A 9 32.30 -0.28 18.12
C GLU A 9 31.14 -1.15 18.63
N GLY A 10 30.16 -0.55 19.30
CA GLY A 10 28.95 -1.25 19.76
C GLY A 10 28.11 -1.80 18.61
N LEU A 11 27.99 -1.08 17.49
CA LEU A 11 27.28 -1.57 16.31
C LEU A 11 28.03 -2.73 15.63
N GLY A 12 29.37 -2.69 15.60
CA GLY A 12 30.21 -3.74 15.00
C GLY A 12 30.16 -5.09 15.73
N SER A 13 29.76 -5.10 17.00
CA SER A 13 29.60 -6.31 17.83
C SER A 13 28.13 -6.70 18.07
N CYS A 14 27.19 -6.04 17.39
CA CYS A 14 25.77 -6.28 17.53
C CYS A 14 25.38 -7.65 16.94
N THR A 15 24.70 -8.48 17.74
CA THR A 15 24.17 -9.79 17.31
C THR A 15 22.65 -9.81 17.15
N LEU A 16 21.95 -8.75 17.57
CA LEU A 16 20.49 -8.62 17.48
C LEU A 16 20.10 -7.16 17.18
N VAL A 17 19.39 -6.95 16.08
CA VAL A 17 18.81 -5.63 15.74
C VAL A 17 17.30 -5.68 15.98
N ALA A 18 16.84 -4.92 16.97
CA ALA A 18 15.43 -4.59 17.09
C ALA A 18 15.14 -3.34 16.26
N THR A 19 14.23 -3.46 15.29
CA THR A 19 13.88 -2.37 14.38
C THR A 19 12.38 -2.24 14.29
N ASP A 20 11.90 -1.00 14.17
CA ASP A 20 10.50 -0.74 13.91
C ASP A 20 10.15 -1.09 12.45
N LYS A 21 8.88 -1.40 12.18
CA LYS A 21 8.43 -1.79 10.84
C LYS A 21 8.09 -0.57 9.99
N THR A 22 7.22 0.29 10.50
CA THR A 22 6.62 1.38 9.72
C THR A 22 7.57 2.56 9.65
N GLY A 23 7.97 2.98 8.46
CA GLY A 23 8.93 4.07 8.27
C GLY A 23 10.40 3.69 8.52
N THR A 24 10.69 2.41 8.81
CA THR A 24 12.07 1.89 8.87
C THR A 24 12.25 0.69 7.93
N LEU A 25 11.53 -0.42 8.15
CA LEU A 25 11.55 -1.56 7.21
C LEU A 25 10.68 -1.34 5.98
N THR A 26 9.60 -0.57 6.13
CA THR A 26 8.66 -0.25 5.06
C THR A 26 8.67 1.25 4.79
N ALA A 27 8.34 1.65 3.56
CA ALA A 27 8.27 3.06 3.16
C ALA A 27 7.13 3.85 3.83
N ASN A 28 6.31 3.21 4.68
CA ASN A 28 5.09 3.80 5.24
C ASN A 28 4.11 4.30 4.15
N GLU A 29 4.11 3.62 3.01
CA GLU A 29 3.20 3.89 1.91
C GLU A 29 2.25 2.71 1.76
N LEU A 30 1.02 2.87 2.26
CA LEU A 30 0.00 1.84 2.16
C LEU A 30 -0.53 1.79 0.72
N THR A 31 -0.36 0.65 0.07
CA THR A 31 -0.86 0.40 -1.29
C THR A 31 -1.88 -0.73 -1.25
N VAL A 32 -3.05 -0.51 -1.82
CA VAL A 32 -4.03 -1.58 -2.05
C VAL A 32 -3.43 -2.56 -3.06
N ARG A 33 -3.48 -3.87 -2.76
CA ARG A 33 -2.98 -4.92 -3.65
C ARG A 33 -4.07 -5.83 -4.18
N GLU A 34 -5.13 -6.02 -3.40
CA GLU A 34 -6.22 -6.92 -3.74
C GLU A 34 -7.53 -6.45 -3.11
N ILE A 35 -8.63 -6.53 -3.86
CA ILE A 35 -9.99 -6.27 -3.39
C ILE A 35 -10.80 -7.54 -3.57
N ARG A 36 -11.54 -7.94 -2.53
CA ARG A 36 -12.47 -9.08 -2.56
C ARG A 36 -13.87 -8.63 -2.17
N LEU A 37 -14.85 -9.00 -2.98
CA LEU A 37 -16.25 -8.67 -2.76
C LEU A 37 -17.04 -9.90 -2.30
N ALA A 38 -18.22 -9.65 -1.71
CA ALA A 38 -19.10 -10.70 -1.20
C ALA A 38 -19.63 -11.65 -2.30
N ASN A 39 -19.70 -11.17 -3.54
CA ASN A 39 -20.05 -11.99 -4.70
C ASN A 39 -18.87 -12.85 -5.22
N HIS A 40 -17.83 -13.03 -4.41
CA HIS A 40 -16.59 -13.75 -4.73
C HIS A 40 -15.72 -13.13 -5.83
N SER A 41 -16.05 -11.93 -6.33
CA SER A 41 -15.19 -11.22 -7.26
C SER A 41 -13.87 -10.83 -6.58
N ARG A 42 -12.77 -11.01 -7.31
CA ARG A 42 -11.42 -10.66 -6.88
C ARG A 42 -10.79 -9.73 -7.91
N PHE A 43 -10.18 -8.67 -7.42
CA PHE A 43 -9.49 -7.67 -8.23
C PHE A 43 -8.07 -7.51 -7.73
N GLU A 44 -7.10 -7.56 -8.63
CA GLU A 44 -5.70 -7.26 -8.35
C GLU A 44 -5.42 -5.79 -8.70
N ILE A 45 -4.69 -5.10 -7.83
CA ILE A 45 -4.35 -3.69 -8.00
C ILE A 45 -2.83 -3.59 -8.18
N THR A 46 -2.42 -3.06 -9.32
CA THR A 46 -1.01 -2.73 -9.59
C THR A 46 -0.70 -1.30 -9.16
N GLY A 47 0.53 -0.84 -9.38
CA GLY A 47 1.00 0.46 -8.88
C GLY A 47 1.67 0.33 -7.51
N GLN A 48 2.21 1.45 -7.02
CA GLN A 48 2.93 1.49 -5.76
C GLN A 48 2.82 2.86 -5.10
N GLY A 49 2.68 2.82 -3.78
CA GLY A 49 2.61 4.01 -2.95
C GLY A 49 1.42 4.88 -3.30
N PHE A 50 1.64 6.19 -3.34
CA PHE A 50 0.63 7.20 -3.60
C PHE A 50 0.68 7.75 -5.04
N ILE A 51 1.44 7.12 -5.93
CA ILE A 51 1.46 7.47 -7.34
C ILE A 51 0.18 6.91 -7.98
N PRO A 52 -0.69 7.73 -8.61
CA PRO A 52 -1.97 7.29 -9.18
C PRO A 52 -1.77 6.61 -10.54
N GLU A 53 -0.76 5.76 -10.65
CA GLU A 53 -0.42 4.97 -11.83
C GLU A 53 -0.54 3.49 -11.51
N GLY A 54 -1.38 2.79 -12.27
CA GLY A 54 -1.65 1.38 -12.06
C GLY A 54 -2.86 0.91 -12.85
N GLU A 55 -3.15 -0.37 -12.70
CA GLU A 55 -4.22 -1.09 -13.38
C GLU A 55 -5.03 -1.86 -12.34
N VAL A 56 -6.33 -1.95 -12.60
CA VAL A 56 -7.20 -2.93 -11.94
C VAL A 56 -7.31 -4.14 -12.84
N ARG A 57 -7.03 -5.33 -12.31
CA ARG A 57 -7.11 -6.57 -13.06
C ARG A 57 -8.12 -7.54 -12.46
N ARG A 58 -8.90 -8.20 -13.30
CA ARG A 58 -9.75 -9.35 -12.96
C ARG A 58 -9.35 -10.50 -13.89
N ASP A 59 -9.08 -11.67 -13.34
CA ASP A 59 -8.67 -12.86 -14.11
C ASP A 59 -7.47 -12.61 -15.06
N ARG A 60 -6.53 -11.75 -14.63
CA ARG A 60 -5.34 -11.27 -15.38
C ARG A 60 -5.61 -10.31 -16.53
N GLU A 61 -6.86 -9.90 -16.74
CA GLU A 61 -7.23 -8.89 -17.72
C GLU A 61 -7.44 -7.54 -17.04
N THR A 62 -6.97 -6.47 -17.67
CA THR A 62 -7.20 -5.10 -17.21
C THR A 62 -8.65 -4.74 -17.45
N ILE A 63 -9.32 -4.24 -16.42
CA ILE A 63 -10.72 -3.86 -16.46
C ILE A 63 -10.91 -2.40 -16.10
N THR A 64 -12.03 -1.85 -16.57
CA THR A 64 -12.58 -0.58 -16.08
C THR A 64 -13.87 -0.87 -15.31
N PRO A 65 -14.14 -0.16 -14.19
CA PRO A 65 -15.43 -0.27 -13.52
C PRO A 65 -16.57 0.07 -14.48
N GLU A 66 -17.60 -0.76 -14.50
CA GLU A 66 -18.81 -0.50 -15.29
C GLU A 66 -19.89 0.13 -14.40
N PRO A 67 -20.67 1.11 -14.90
CA PRO A 67 -21.76 1.70 -14.13
C PRO A 67 -22.77 0.64 -13.63
N GLY A 68 -23.04 0.66 -12.34
CA GLY A 68 -23.98 -0.25 -11.67
C GLY A 68 -23.37 -1.58 -11.24
N ASP A 69 -22.07 -1.84 -11.48
CA ASP A 69 -21.42 -3.05 -10.99
C ASP A 69 -21.05 -2.95 -9.49
N ALA A 70 -20.83 -4.10 -8.86
CA ALA A 70 -20.50 -4.17 -7.43
C ALA A 70 -19.12 -3.55 -7.10
N PHE A 71 -18.23 -3.44 -8.09
CA PHE A 71 -16.90 -2.87 -7.92
C PHE A 71 -16.94 -1.34 -7.93
N GLU A 72 -17.74 -0.73 -8.80
CA GLU A 72 -18.04 0.70 -8.82
C GLU A 72 -18.67 1.13 -7.50
N ALA A 73 -19.67 0.38 -7.01
CA ALA A 73 -20.29 0.63 -5.70
C ALA A 73 -19.25 0.61 -4.57
N TRP A 74 -18.34 -0.37 -4.58
CA TRP A 74 -17.26 -0.47 -3.59
C TRP A 74 -16.29 0.72 -3.68
N ILE A 75 -15.86 1.11 -4.89
CA ILE A 75 -14.98 2.27 -5.11
C ILE A 75 -15.65 3.55 -4.61
N ARG A 76 -16.94 3.76 -4.92
CA ARG A 76 -17.69 4.92 -4.43
C ARG A 76 -17.72 4.97 -2.91
N THR A 77 -17.94 3.84 -2.22
CA THR A 77 -17.85 3.80 -0.76
C THR A 77 -16.45 4.17 -0.26
N ALA A 78 -15.39 3.64 -0.88
CA ALA A 78 -14.01 3.96 -0.51
C ALA A 78 -13.65 5.44 -0.70
N ILE A 79 -14.25 6.12 -1.69
CA ILE A 79 -14.07 7.56 -1.92
C ILE A 79 -14.90 8.39 -0.92
N LEU A 80 -16.18 8.05 -0.74
CA LEU A 80 -17.10 8.83 0.09
C LEU A 80 -16.85 8.68 1.60
N CYS A 81 -16.32 7.53 2.03
CA CYS A 81 -15.96 7.26 3.41
C CYS A 81 -14.47 7.51 3.68
N ASN A 82 -13.90 8.56 3.07
CA ASN A 82 -12.50 8.90 3.20
C ASN A 82 -12.33 10.42 3.40
N GLU A 83 -11.45 10.79 4.33
CA GLU A 83 -11.09 12.18 4.63
C GLU A 83 -9.72 12.57 4.05
N ALA A 84 -9.02 11.62 3.43
CA ALA A 84 -7.71 11.85 2.82
C ALA A 84 -7.87 12.44 1.41
N GLU A 85 -6.95 13.34 1.08
CA GLU A 85 -6.76 13.86 -0.27
C GLU A 85 -5.38 13.46 -0.79
N LEU A 86 -5.27 13.23 -2.10
CA LEU A 86 -3.99 13.03 -2.75
C LEU A 86 -3.45 14.39 -3.22
N HIS A 87 -2.37 14.85 -2.58
CA HIS A 87 -1.68 16.08 -2.99
C HIS A 87 -0.50 15.73 -3.90
N HIS A 88 -0.38 16.47 -5.01
CA HIS A 88 0.76 16.43 -5.92
C HIS A 88 1.85 17.41 -5.50
#